data_AF-X0V8L5-F1
#
_entry.id   AF-X0V8L5-F1
#
_cell.length_a   1.000
_cell.length_b   1.000
_cell.length_c   1.000
_cell.angle_alpha   90.00
_cell.angle_beta   90.00
_cell.angle_gamma   90.00
#
_symmetry.space_group_name_H-M   'P 1'
#
loop_
_entity.id
_entity.type
_entity.pdbx_description
1 polymer ?
#
loop_
_entity_poly.entity_id
_entity_poly.type
_entity_poly.pdbx_seq_one_letter_code
_entity_poly.pdbx_strand_id
1 'polypeptide(L)'
;MICLDFDDVKPEPDEFTYAQWVSPSGTGVKRLVKIKDGTKHDAHVLALMEDYPEADKACKDVSRVCYESFDPDLYVNDRATVYGKQVQINEYTQKVVETDTEKIFEYIKTWLDKKGEYFYEGQRNNYLNKIAYACNCFGIAKDDARAMILYNFVNAASGFTVSEMDNVLNSAYKDVSVHGSAKFENEETTHEKQILNYGGYRKDVIYLRDIADEIKKLNAEGVVKGETTYFPEIDGHFRWMRGEL
;
A
#
# COMPACT_ATOMS: atom_id res chain seq x y z
N MET A 1 0.94 3.40 -27.60
CA MET A 1 2.26 2.74 -27.82
C MET A 1 3.23 3.39 -26.84
N ILE A 2 4.28 2.69 -26.44
CA ILE A 2 5.32 3.19 -25.52
C ILE A 2 6.66 3.14 -26.25
N CYS A 3 7.44 4.23 -26.17
CA CYS A 3 8.81 4.26 -26.68
C CYS A 3 9.78 4.01 -25.52
N LEU A 4 10.52 2.90 -25.59
CA LEU A 4 11.63 2.59 -24.69
C LEU A 4 12.92 3.15 -25.30
N ASP A 5 13.77 3.72 -24.46
CA ASP A 5 15.08 4.26 -24.85
C ASP A 5 16.15 3.39 -24.21
N PHE A 6 17.10 2.92 -24.99
CA PHE A 6 18.21 2.09 -24.54
C PHE A 6 19.51 2.86 -24.77
N ASP A 7 20.08 3.39 -23.69
CA ASP A 7 21.35 4.11 -23.75
C ASP A 7 22.51 3.11 -23.79
N ASP A 8 23.41 3.28 -24.75
CA ASP A 8 24.65 2.50 -24.92
C ASP A 8 24.48 0.97 -25.03
N VAL A 9 23.25 0.48 -25.19
CA VAL A 9 22.89 -0.92 -25.39
C VAL A 9 22.03 -1.05 -26.65
N LYS A 10 22.24 -2.13 -27.41
CA LYS A 10 21.51 -2.43 -28.66
C LYS A 10 20.83 -3.80 -28.57
N PRO A 11 19.74 -3.93 -27.78
CA PRO A 11 19.04 -5.20 -27.67
C PRO A 11 18.41 -5.58 -29.02
N GLU A 12 18.44 -6.87 -29.36
CA GLU A 12 17.76 -7.38 -30.55
C GLU A 12 16.23 -7.22 -30.43
N PRO A 13 15.51 -6.95 -31.54
CA PRO A 13 14.05 -6.88 -31.53
C PRO A 13 13.41 -8.19 -31.03
N ASP A 14 12.36 -8.07 -30.23
CA ASP A 14 11.58 -9.21 -29.72
C ASP A 14 10.15 -9.23 -30.29
N GLU A 15 9.31 -10.13 -29.75
CA GLU A 15 7.92 -10.28 -30.19
C GLU A 15 7.03 -9.05 -29.93
N PHE A 16 7.39 -8.20 -28.96
CA PHE A 16 6.66 -6.99 -28.59
C PHE A 16 7.17 -5.75 -29.33
N THR A 17 8.37 -5.82 -29.94
CA THR A 17 8.94 -4.75 -30.76
C THR A 17 8.12 -4.54 -32.03
N TYR A 18 7.40 -3.43 -32.08
CA TYR A 18 6.74 -2.96 -33.30
C TYR A 18 7.72 -2.23 -34.22
N ALA A 19 8.59 -1.39 -33.66
CA ALA A 19 9.64 -0.73 -34.42
C ALA A 19 10.87 -0.51 -33.55
N GLN A 20 12.07 -0.53 -34.14
CA GLN A 20 13.32 -0.25 -33.44
C GLN A 20 14.30 0.46 -34.37
N TRP A 21 14.93 1.53 -33.87
CA TRP A 21 15.86 2.36 -34.64
C TRP A 21 17.00 2.89 -33.77
N VAL A 22 18.08 3.30 -34.43
CA VAL A 22 19.24 3.95 -33.80
C VAL A 22 18.83 5.30 -33.21
N SER A 23 19.19 5.54 -31.94
CA SER A 23 18.87 6.78 -31.23
C SER A 23 19.61 7.98 -31.85
N PRO A 24 19.17 9.23 -31.61
CA PRO A 24 19.84 10.43 -32.13
C PRO A 24 21.34 10.54 -31.77
N SER A 25 21.78 9.94 -30.67
CA SER A 25 23.20 9.91 -30.28
C SER A 25 24.04 8.93 -31.09
N GLY A 26 23.42 7.96 -31.78
CA GLY A 26 24.09 6.87 -32.51
C GLY A 26 24.60 5.73 -31.62
N THR A 27 24.61 5.91 -30.29
CA THR A 27 25.17 4.92 -29.35
C THR A 27 24.13 3.90 -28.89
N GLY A 28 22.86 4.30 -28.82
CA GLY A 28 21.76 3.49 -28.34
C GLY A 28 20.71 3.16 -29.41
N VAL A 29 19.61 2.55 -28.97
CA VAL A 29 18.43 2.31 -29.81
C VAL A 29 17.15 2.72 -29.09
N LYS A 30 16.17 3.15 -29.85
CA LYS A 30 14.80 3.38 -29.39
C LYS A 30 13.91 2.26 -29.90
N ARG A 31 12.98 1.82 -29.07
CA ARG A 31 12.05 0.72 -29.36
C ARG A 31 10.62 1.16 -29.11
N LEU A 32 9.75 0.97 -30.09
CA LEU A 32 8.33 1.24 -29.98
C LEU A 32 7.56 -0.07 -29.72
N VAL A 33 6.80 -0.09 -28.63
CA VAL A 33 6.00 -1.24 -28.19
C VAL A 33 4.51 -0.89 -28.23
N LYS A 34 3.69 -1.77 -28.82
CA LYS A 34 2.23 -1.65 -28.79
C LYS A 34 1.72 -2.06 -27.42
N ILE A 35 0.85 -1.25 -26.81
CA ILE A 35 0.25 -1.53 -25.50
C ILE A 35 -1.25 -1.79 -25.65
N LYS A 36 -1.80 -2.59 -24.74
CA LYS A 36 -3.21 -2.98 -24.76
C LYS A 36 -4.15 -1.82 -24.44
N ASP A 37 -3.85 -1.03 -23.41
CA ASP A 37 -4.71 0.06 -22.94
C ASP A 37 -3.94 1.38 -22.87
N GLY A 38 -4.24 2.30 -23.78
CA GLY A 38 -3.60 3.62 -23.81
C GLY A 38 -3.93 4.52 -22.62
N THR A 39 -5.05 4.27 -21.92
CA THR A 39 -5.44 5.05 -20.73
C THR A 39 -4.58 4.70 -19.51
N LYS A 40 -4.01 3.49 -19.50
CA LYS A 40 -3.16 2.97 -18.42
C LYS A 40 -1.68 2.98 -18.81
N HIS A 41 -1.25 4.06 -19.46
CA HIS A 41 0.12 4.22 -19.93
C HIS A 41 1.14 3.96 -18.81
N ASP A 42 1.01 4.62 -17.67
CA ASP A 42 1.98 4.51 -16.56
C ASP A 42 2.10 3.10 -16.02
N ALA A 43 0.97 2.39 -15.89
CA ALA A 43 0.93 1.00 -15.44
C ALA A 43 1.63 0.06 -16.41
N HIS A 44 1.51 0.31 -17.72
CA HIS A 44 2.21 -0.43 -18.77
C HIS A 44 3.69 -0.08 -18.82
N VAL A 45 4.08 1.19 -18.65
CA VAL A 45 5.51 1.57 -18.58
C VAL A 45 6.18 0.89 -17.40
N LEU A 46 5.56 0.89 -16.22
CA LEU A 46 6.14 0.23 -15.04
C LEU A 46 6.38 -1.27 -15.29
N ALA A 47 5.44 -1.96 -15.95
CA ALA A 47 5.62 -3.37 -16.31
C ALA A 47 6.74 -3.57 -17.35
N LEU A 48 6.83 -2.69 -18.36
CA LEU A 48 7.90 -2.73 -19.35
C LEU A 48 9.27 -2.50 -18.72
N MET A 49 9.38 -1.61 -17.74
CA MET A 49 10.66 -1.33 -17.06
C MET A 49 11.14 -2.50 -16.19
N GLU A 50 10.24 -3.42 -15.81
CA GLU A 50 10.61 -4.68 -15.14
C GLU A 50 11.09 -5.73 -16.14
N ASP A 51 10.47 -5.79 -17.33
CA ASP A 51 10.87 -6.72 -18.39
C ASP A 51 12.13 -6.26 -19.14
N TYR A 52 12.37 -4.95 -19.22
CA TYR A 52 13.51 -4.31 -19.89
C TYR A 52 14.25 -3.39 -18.90
N PRO A 53 14.97 -3.95 -17.90
CA PRO A 53 15.66 -3.17 -16.87
C PRO A 53 16.77 -2.26 -17.41
N GLU A 54 17.28 -2.54 -18.60
CA GLU A 54 18.28 -1.76 -19.33
C GLU A 54 17.71 -0.51 -20.03
N ALA A 55 16.39 -0.36 -20.09
CA ALA A 55 15.76 0.85 -20.63
C ALA A 55 15.91 2.05 -19.66
N ASP A 56 16.02 3.26 -20.21
CA ASP A 56 16.06 4.49 -19.42
C ASP A 56 14.76 4.68 -18.63
N LYS A 57 14.89 4.63 -17.30
CA LYS A 57 13.78 4.81 -16.35
C LYS A 57 13.14 6.20 -16.42
N ALA A 58 13.84 7.19 -16.96
CA ALA A 58 13.28 8.52 -17.13
C ALA A 58 12.26 8.59 -18.29
N CYS A 59 12.13 7.55 -19.14
CA CYS A 59 11.14 7.47 -20.23
C CYS A 59 9.70 7.16 -19.77
N LYS A 60 9.41 7.29 -18.47
CA LYS A 60 8.07 7.06 -17.92
C LYS A 60 7.03 8.09 -18.31
N ASP A 61 7.44 9.34 -18.53
CA ASP A 61 6.52 10.47 -18.68
C ASP A 61 6.07 10.62 -20.14
N VAL A 62 4.76 10.62 -20.38
CA VAL A 62 4.15 10.81 -21.71
C VAL A 62 4.54 12.15 -22.33
N SER A 63 4.76 13.17 -21.49
CA SER A 63 5.09 14.53 -21.93
C SER A 63 6.57 14.75 -22.24
N ARG A 64 7.42 13.73 -22.07
CA ARG A 64 8.87 13.87 -22.29
C ARG A 64 9.16 14.18 -23.75
N VAL A 65 10.01 15.17 -23.97
CA VAL A 65 10.50 15.56 -25.30
C VAL A 65 11.22 14.36 -25.94
N CYS A 66 10.77 13.97 -27.13
CA CYS A 66 11.43 12.98 -27.96
C CYS A 66 12.10 13.69 -29.13
N TYR A 67 13.41 13.50 -29.27
CA TYR A 67 14.15 13.98 -30.44
C TYR A 67 13.91 13.06 -31.63
N GLU A 68 13.89 13.64 -32.83
CA GLU A 68 13.77 12.92 -34.08
C GLU A 68 15.11 12.27 -34.46
N SER A 69 15.04 11.08 -35.04
CA SER A 69 16.20 10.31 -35.51
C SER A 69 15.91 9.75 -36.89
N PHE A 70 16.92 9.76 -37.76
CA PHE A 70 16.85 9.17 -39.09
C PHE A 70 17.69 7.89 -39.12
N ASP A 71 17.03 6.75 -39.37
CA ASP A 71 17.67 5.45 -39.48
C ASP A 71 17.20 4.76 -40.78
N PRO A 72 18.08 4.64 -41.80
CA PRO A 72 17.77 3.93 -43.03
C PRO A 72 17.45 2.44 -42.84
N ASP A 73 17.97 1.83 -41.76
CA ASP A 73 17.86 0.41 -41.46
C ASP A 73 16.84 0.15 -40.33
N LEU A 74 15.86 1.04 -40.17
CA LEU A 74 14.75 0.92 -39.21
C LEU A 74 14.09 -0.46 -39.29
N TYR A 75 14.07 -1.17 -38.17
CA TYR A 75 13.29 -2.38 -38.03
C TYR A 75 11.81 -2.04 -37.80
N VAL A 76 10.90 -2.66 -38.57
CA VAL A 76 9.44 -2.55 -38.38
C VAL A 76 8.80 -3.93 -38.47
N ASN A 77 7.94 -4.26 -37.52
CA ASN A 77 7.15 -5.48 -37.45
C ASN A 77 5.66 -5.15 -37.19
N ASP A 78 4.87 -5.08 -38.25
CA ASP A 78 3.43 -4.78 -38.13
C ASP A 78 2.65 -5.81 -37.31
N ARG A 79 3.14 -7.05 -37.27
CA ARG A 79 2.53 -8.19 -36.55
C ARG A 79 3.03 -8.34 -35.12
N ALA A 80 3.74 -7.35 -34.58
CA ALA A 80 4.20 -7.36 -33.18
C ALA A 80 3.04 -7.61 -32.20
N THR A 81 3.30 -8.46 -31.22
CA THR A 81 2.37 -8.81 -30.15
C THR A 81 2.06 -7.58 -29.31
N VAL A 82 0.78 -7.37 -28.98
CA VAL A 82 0.38 -6.27 -28.11
C VAL A 82 0.77 -6.59 -26.66
N TYR A 83 1.53 -5.70 -26.04
CA TYR A 83 1.98 -5.82 -24.67
C TYR A 83 0.80 -5.65 -23.70
N GLY A 84 0.51 -6.72 -22.95
CA GLY A 84 -0.66 -6.83 -22.07
C GLY A 84 -0.36 -6.71 -20.58
N LYS A 85 0.91 -6.73 -20.14
CA LYS A 85 1.24 -6.63 -18.72
C LYS A 85 1.02 -5.21 -18.21
N GLN A 86 0.40 -5.06 -17.05
CA GLN A 86 0.21 -3.77 -16.38
C GLN A 86 0.44 -3.94 -14.88
N VAL A 87 1.08 -2.97 -14.24
CA VAL A 87 1.21 -2.91 -12.78
C VAL A 87 -0.05 -2.25 -12.20
N GLN A 88 -0.76 -2.95 -11.33
CA GLN A 88 -1.78 -2.36 -10.47
C GLN A 88 -1.17 -2.07 -9.11
N ILE A 89 -1.32 -0.83 -8.66
CA ILE A 89 -0.97 -0.42 -7.31
C ILE A 89 -2.28 -0.43 -6.52
N ASN A 90 -2.43 -1.39 -5.63
CA ASN A 90 -3.56 -1.45 -4.73
C ASN A 90 -3.17 -0.70 -3.45
N GLU A 91 -4.00 0.26 -3.06
CA GLU A 91 -3.85 0.98 -1.79
C GLU A 91 -4.73 0.30 -0.75
N TYR A 92 -4.09 -0.18 0.32
CA TYR A 92 -4.80 -0.68 1.48
C TYR A 92 -4.54 0.26 2.64
N THR A 93 -5.59 0.91 3.12
CA THR A 93 -5.57 1.63 4.39
C THR A 93 -5.93 0.65 5.48
N GLN A 94 -4.96 0.26 6.31
CA GLN A 94 -5.22 -0.53 7.50
C GLN A 94 -5.20 0.39 8.72
N LYS A 95 -6.23 0.25 9.56
CA LYS A 95 -6.24 0.86 10.89
C LYS A 95 -5.36 0.03 11.79
N VAL A 96 -4.15 0.50 12.05
CA VAL A 96 -3.21 -0.15 12.95
C VAL A 96 -3.39 0.46 14.33
N VAL A 97 -3.62 -0.40 15.32
CA VAL A 97 -3.62 0.01 16.72
C VAL A 97 -2.17 0.04 17.18
N GLU A 98 -1.71 1.19 17.64
CA GLU A 98 -0.36 1.30 18.21
C GLU A 98 -0.27 0.49 19.50
N THR A 99 0.75 -0.38 19.60
CA THR A 99 0.98 -1.24 20.77
C THR A 99 2.20 -0.82 21.57
N ASP A 100 3.04 0.07 21.05
CA ASP A 100 4.26 0.53 21.70
C ASP A 100 3.95 1.53 22.81
N THR A 101 4.23 1.14 24.05
CA THR A 101 3.98 1.93 25.27
C THR A 101 4.67 3.29 25.23
N GLU A 102 5.89 3.40 24.69
CA GLU A 102 6.64 4.67 24.65
C GLU A 102 5.98 5.65 23.69
N LYS A 103 5.62 5.19 22.49
CA LYS A 103 4.90 6.01 21.49
C LYS A 103 3.52 6.42 21.97
N ILE A 104 2.77 5.51 22.59
CA ILE A 104 1.47 5.83 23.18
C ILE A 104 1.63 6.96 24.19
N PHE A 105 2.67 6.93 25.04
CA PHE A 105 2.93 7.98 26.00
C PHE A 105 3.27 9.33 25.34
N GLU A 106 4.03 9.36 24.26
CA GLU A 106 4.28 10.58 23.47
C GLU A 106 3.02 11.13 22.81
N TYR A 107 2.16 10.26 22.29
CA TYR A 107 0.86 10.65 21.75
C TYR A 107 -0.05 11.24 22.83
N ILE A 108 -0.05 10.67 24.03
CA ILE A 108 -0.79 11.23 25.17
C ILE A 108 -0.29 12.65 25.49
N LYS A 109 1.02 12.88 25.56
CA LYS A 109 1.58 14.24 25.80
C LYS A 109 1.13 15.22 24.73
N THR A 110 1.32 14.86 23.47
CA THR A 110 0.95 15.70 22.32
C THR A 110 -0.55 16.00 22.33
N TRP A 111 -1.38 15.02 22.71
CA TRP A 111 -2.82 15.18 22.82
C TRP A 111 -3.23 16.12 23.95
N LEU A 112 -2.57 16.03 25.12
CA LEU A 112 -2.79 16.95 26.24
C LEU A 112 -2.33 18.38 25.88
N ASP A 113 -1.18 18.52 25.23
CA ASP A 113 -0.66 19.82 24.79
C ASP A 113 -1.60 20.49 23.77
N LYS A 114 -2.18 19.70 22.85
CA LYS A 114 -3.21 20.20 21.90
C LYS A 114 -4.50 20.64 22.58
N LYS A 115 -4.84 20.05 23.74
CA LYS A 115 -5.98 20.46 24.56
C LYS A 115 -5.70 21.71 25.40
N GLY A 116 -4.48 22.23 25.38
CA GLY A 116 -4.06 23.38 26.18
C GLY A 116 -3.73 23.03 27.64
N GLU A 117 -3.53 21.75 27.93
CA GLU A 117 -3.11 21.27 29.25
C GLU A 117 -1.58 21.24 29.28
N TYR A 118 -0.96 22.05 30.15
CA TYR A 118 0.49 22.17 30.22
C TYR A 118 1.00 21.96 31.63
N PHE A 119 2.26 21.52 31.73
CA PHE A 119 2.95 21.40 33.00
C PHE A 119 3.56 22.76 33.42
N TYR A 120 2.95 23.43 34.40
CA TYR A 120 3.48 24.66 35.01
C TYR A 120 3.17 24.72 36.51
N GLU A 121 3.85 25.59 37.26
CA GLU A 121 3.92 25.56 38.73
C GLU A 121 2.56 25.54 39.45
N GLY A 122 1.53 26.18 38.88
CA GLY A 122 0.19 26.24 39.46
C GLY A 122 -0.73 25.04 39.16
N GLN A 123 -0.39 24.19 38.18
CA GLN A 123 -1.23 23.05 37.74
C GLN A 123 -0.51 21.70 37.69
N ARG A 124 0.70 21.59 38.25
CA ARG A 124 1.52 20.36 38.23
C ARG A 124 0.75 19.11 38.64
N ASN A 125 0.10 19.13 39.80
CA ASN A 125 -0.62 17.96 40.33
C ASN A 125 -1.83 17.59 39.47
N ASN A 126 -2.51 18.58 38.90
CA ASN A 126 -3.66 18.36 38.03
C ASN A 126 -3.22 17.73 36.70
N TYR A 127 -2.17 18.29 36.10
CA TYR A 127 -1.58 17.75 34.88
C TYR A 127 -1.07 16.30 35.09
N LEU A 128 -0.37 16.03 36.19
CA LEU A 128 0.12 14.69 36.52
C LEU A 128 -1.02 13.68 36.76
N ASN A 129 -2.13 14.12 37.35
CA ASN A 129 -3.31 13.27 37.49
C ASN A 129 -3.95 12.98 36.13
N LYS A 130 -4.07 14.00 35.25
CA LYS A 130 -4.61 13.85 33.89
C LYS A 130 -3.76 12.90 33.04
N ILE A 131 -2.44 13.04 33.05
CA ILE A 131 -1.56 12.16 32.28
C ILE A 131 -1.56 10.74 32.86
N ALA A 132 -1.53 10.57 34.19
CA ALA A 132 -1.60 9.25 34.83
C ALA A 132 -2.93 8.53 34.53
N TYR A 133 -4.05 9.26 34.57
CA TYR A 133 -5.36 8.73 34.22
C TYR A 133 -5.46 8.38 32.74
N ALA A 134 -4.89 9.21 31.86
CA ALA A 134 -4.78 8.90 30.44
C ALA A 134 -3.97 7.62 30.20
N CYS A 135 -2.80 7.46 30.85
CA CYS A 135 -2.01 6.23 30.77
C CYS A 135 -2.82 4.99 31.16
N ASN A 136 -3.64 5.08 32.21
CA ASN A 136 -4.55 4.00 32.60
C ASN A 136 -5.59 3.73 31.48
N CYS A 137 -6.24 4.78 30.95
CA CYS A 137 -7.23 4.65 29.87
C CYS A 137 -6.65 4.00 28.60
N PHE A 138 -5.40 4.31 28.26
CA PHE A 138 -4.71 3.75 27.10
C PHE A 138 -4.05 2.39 27.37
N GLY A 139 -4.17 1.84 28.58
CA GLY A 139 -3.72 0.47 28.90
C GLY A 139 -2.24 0.34 29.24
N ILE A 140 -1.55 1.44 29.58
CA ILE A 140 -0.16 1.39 30.03
C ILE A 140 -0.11 0.78 31.44
N ALA A 141 0.80 -0.18 31.67
CA ALA A 141 0.99 -0.76 32.98
C ALA A 141 1.46 0.30 33.99
N LYS A 142 1.00 0.19 35.23
CA LYS A 142 1.27 1.20 36.26
C LYS A 142 2.78 1.43 36.50
N ASP A 143 3.57 0.37 36.49
CA ASP A 143 5.03 0.46 36.70
C ASP A 143 5.73 1.17 35.54
N ASP A 144 5.30 0.91 34.30
CA ASP A 144 5.81 1.60 33.11
C ASP A 144 5.41 3.07 33.11
N ALA A 145 4.15 3.38 33.41
CA ALA A 145 3.69 4.75 33.56
C ALA A 145 4.45 5.51 34.65
N ARG A 146 4.76 4.84 35.78
CA ARG A 146 5.58 5.40 36.85
C ARG A 146 6.96 5.78 36.36
N ALA A 147 7.63 4.88 35.65
CA ALA A 147 8.97 5.11 35.09
C ALA A 147 8.96 6.28 34.09
N MET A 148 7.98 6.31 33.19
CA MET A 148 7.83 7.36 32.17
C MET A 148 7.53 8.72 32.77
N ILE A 149 6.62 8.81 33.74
CA ILE A 149 6.28 10.07 34.42
C ILE A 149 7.46 10.58 35.25
N LEU A 150 8.17 9.68 35.94
CA LEU A 150 9.34 10.05 36.72
C LEU A 150 10.45 10.63 35.84
N TYR A 151 10.74 9.98 34.71
CA TYR A 151 11.75 10.46 33.75
C TYR A 151 11.39 11.84 33.14
N ASN A 152 10.11 12.08 32.84
CA ASN A 152 9.70 13.29 32.10
C ASN A 152 9.41 14.50 33.00
N PHE A 153 8.88 14.30 34.20
CA PHE A 153 8.32 15.39 35.02
C PHE A 153 8.96 15.55 36.40
N VAL A 154 9.56 14.49 36.96
CA VAL A 154 10.14 14.52 38.31
C VAL A 154 11.63 14.86 38.23
N ASN A 155 11.92 16.15 38.06
CA ASN A 155 13.29 16.70 38.08
C ASN A 155 13.52 17.59 39.31
N ALA A 156 14.78 17.81 39.72
CA ALA A 156 15.11 18.63 40.90
C ALA A 156 14.54 20.07 40.83
N ALA A 157 14.30 20.60 39.62
CA ALA A 157 13.70 21.91 39.40
C ALA A 157 12.15 21.92 39.44
N SER A 158 11.50 20.75 39.50
CA SER A 158 10.04 20.62 39.44
C SER A 158 9.35 20.80 40.79
N GLY A 159 10.10 20.79 41.90
CA GLY A 159 9.57 20.91 43.26
C GLY A 159 8.62 19.79 43.67
N PHE A 160 8.57 18.68 42.91
CA PHE A 160 7.65 17.57 43.12
C PHE A 160 8.40 16.35 43.67
N THR A 161 7.87 15.73 44.73
CA THR A 161 8.52 14.58 45.36
C THR A 161 8.04 13.26 44.75
N VAL A 162 8.88 12.22 44.84
CA VAL A 162 8.53 10.86 44.38
C VAL A 162 7.29 10.34 45.12
N SER A 163 7.14 10.65 46.41
CA SER A 163 6.00 10.22 47.22
C SER A 163 4.67 10.85 46.78
N GLU A 164 4.68 12.12 46.38
CA GLU A 164 3.48 12.79 45.86
C GLU A 164 3.07 12.23 44.50
N MET A 165 4.05 11.93 43.65
CA MET A 165 3.82 11.26 42.36
C MET A 165 3.18 9.88 42.56
N ASP A 166 3.72 9.08 43.47
CA ASP A 166 3.18 7.75 43.77
C ASP A 166 1.73 7.83 44.28
N ASN A 167 1.38 8.84 45.08
CA ASN A 167 0.01 9.08 45.52
C ASN A 167 -0.94 9.43 44.36
N VAL A 168 -0.51 10.29 43.44
CA VAL A 168 -1.30 10.65 42.24
C VAL A 168 -1.50 9.42 41.35
N LEU A 169 -0.44 8.64 41.12
CA LEU A 169 -0.49 7.42 40.32
C LEU A 169 -1.42 6.37 40.95
N ASN A 170 -1.36 6.19 42.27
CA ASN A 170 -2.27 5.30 43.00
C ASN A 170 -3.73 5.73 42.85
N SER A 171 -4.01 7.04 42.86
CA SER A 171 -5.36 7.56 42.66
C SER A 171 -5.85 7.34 41.22
N ALA A 172 -5.02 7.59 40.22
CA ALA A 172 -5.37 7.46 38.81
C ALA A 172 -5.62 5.99 38.38
N TYR A 173 -4.89 5.05 38.99
CA TYR A 173 -5.02 3.61 38.73
C TYR A 173 -5.98 2.88 39.67
N LYS A 174 -6.73 3.61 40.51
CA LYS A 174 -7.74 3.02 41.39
C LYS A 174 -8.91 2.45 40.60
N ASP A 175 -9.25 3.08 39.48
CA ASP A 175 -10.30 2.61 38.59
C ASP A 175 -9.73 1.62 37.57
N VAL A 176 -9.99 0.33 37.80
CA VAL A 176 -9.53 -0.77 36.94
C VAL A 176 -10.44 -0.91 35.71
N SER A 177 -11.68 -0.40 35.76
CA SER A 177 -12.66 -0.58 34.69
C SER A 177 -12.32 0.22 33.43
N VAL A 178 -11.60 1.33 33.60
CA VAL A 178 -11.18 2.20 32.49
C VAL A 178 -9.89 1.73 31.83
N HIS A 179 -9.22 0.73 32.38
CA HIS A 179 -7.92 0.28 31.89
C HIS A 179 -8.01 -0.26 30.45
N GLY A 180 -7.28 0.35 29.51
CA GLY A 180 -7.29 -0.04 28.10
C GLY A 180 -8.59 0.24 27.35
N SER A 181 -9.43 1.13 27.88
CA SER A 181 -10.69 1.56 27.24
C SER A 181 -10.51 2.47 26.02
N ALA A 182 -9.36 3.16 25.92
CA ALA A 182 -9.01 4.06 24.83
C ALA A 182 -7.84 3.51 24.01
N LYS A 183 -7.82 3.81 22.70
CA LYS A 183 -6.78 3.39 21.76
C LYS A 183 -6.47 4.52 20.79
N PHE A 184 -5.21 4.61 20.37
CA PHE A 184 -4.83 5.43 19.22
C PHE A 184 -4.92 4.56 17.96
N GLU A 185 -5.76 4.99 17.01
CA GLU A 185 -5.84 4.40 15.67
C GLU A 185 -4.96 5.24 14.75
N ASN A 186 -3.92 4.62 14.19
CA ASN A 186 -3.14 5.21 13.12
C ASN A 186 -3.62 4.62 11.78
N GLU A 187 -3.71 5.46 10.76
CA GLU A 187 -3.98 5.03 9.39
C GLU A 187 -2.63 4.79 8.70
N GLU A 188 -2.28 3.51 8.52
CA GLU A 188 -1.13 3.15 7.70
C GLU A 188 -1.62 2.81 6.30
N THR A 189 -1.08 3.53 5.31
CA THR A 189 -1.35 3.24 3.89
C THR A 189 -0.21 2.40 3.36
N THR A 190 -0.52 1.16 2.98
CA THR A 190 0.44 0.27 2.32
C THR A 190 0.12 0.19 0.83
N HIS A 191 1.15 0.30 0.00
CA HIS A 191 1.05 0.12 -1.44
C HIS A 191 1.54 -1.28 -1.83
N GLU A 192 0.64 -2.14 -2.28
CA GLU A 192 1.05 -3.41 -2.90
C GLU A 192 1.08 -3.27 -4.42
N LYS A 193 2.20 -3.68 -5.02
CA LYS A 193 2.34 -3.76 -6.48
C LYS A 193 1.97 -5.17 -6.94
N GLN A 194 0.97 -5.28 -7.80
CA GLN A 194 0.60 -6.53 -8.45
C GLN A 194 0.77 -6.40 -9.96
N ILE A 195 1.59 -7.27 -10.55
CA ILE A 195 1.77 -7.34 -12.00
C ILE A 195 0.65 -8.19 -12.57
N LEU A 196 -0.24 -7.59 -13.33
CA LEU A 196 -1.26 -8.32 -14.06
C LEU A 196 -0.79 -8.58 -15.48
N ASN A 197 -0.56 -9.84 -15.82
CA ASN A 197 -0.28 -10.24 -17.19
C ASN A 197 -1.60 -10.55 -17.90
N TYR A 198 -2.09 -9.60 -18.72
CA TYR A 198 -3.20 -9.88 -19.64
C TYR A 198 -2.67 -10.54 -20.92
N GLY A 199 -1.97 -11.67 -20.76
CA GLY A 199 -1.65 -12.56 -21.85
C GLY A 199 -2.95 -13.02 -22.50
N GLY A 200 -3.14 -12.62 -23.76
CA GLY A 200 -4.25 -12.90 -24.66
C GLY A 200 -5.53 -13.41 -24.00
N TYR A 201 -6.51 -12.52 -23.82
CA TYR A 201 -7.89 -12.92 -23.57
C TYR A 201 -8.27 -13.90 -24.69
N ARG A 202 -8.29 -15.19 -24.38
CA ARG A 202 -8.64 -16.19 -25.40
C ARG A 202 -10.12 -15.99 -25.63
N LYS A 203 -10.49 -15.66 -26.87
CA LYS A 203 -11.88 -15.39 -27.25
C LYS A 203 -12.84 -16.51 -26.81
N ASP A 204 -12.32 -17.73 -26.71
CA ASP A 204 -13.07 -18.94 -26.37
C ASP A 204 -12.96 -19.34 -24.88
N VAL A 205 -12.42 -18.48 -24.02
CA VAL A 205 -12.33 -18.72 -22.56
C VAL A 205 -13.10 -17.64 -21.83
N ILE A 206 -14.11 -18.05 -21.06
CA ILE A 206 -14.86 -17.18 -20.17
C ILE A 206 -14.05 -17.06 -18.87
N TYR A 207 -13.65 -15.85 -18.51
CA TYR A 207 -12.93 -15.62 -17.26
C TYR A 207 -13.92 -15.30 -16.14
N LEU A 208 -13.58 -15.68 -14.90
CA LEU A 208 -14.40 -15.40 -13.72
C LEU A 208 -14.78 -13.93 -13.56
N ARG A 209 -13.93 -13.00 -14.03
CA ARG A 209 -14.21 -11.55 -13.97
C ARG A 209 -15.39 -11.15 -14.84
N ASP A 210 -15.62 -11.84 -15.95
CA ASP A 210 -16.67 -11.50 -16.91
C ASP A 210 -18.06 -11.91 -16.40
N ILE A 211 -18.10 -12.97 -15.58
CA ILE A 211 -19.32 -13.51 -14.96
C ILE A 211 -19.50 -13.03 -13.51
N ALA A 212 -18.58 -12.24 -12.96
CA ALA A 212 -18.58 -11.85 -11.56
C ALA A 212 -19.86 -11.09 -11.13
N ASP A 213 -20.40 -10.25 -12.01
CA ASP A 213 -21.63 -9.50 -11.72
C ASP A 213 -22.89 -10.39 -11.86
N GLU A 214 -22.87 -11.38 -12.74
CA GLU A 214 -23.94 -12.38 -12.85
C GLU A 214 -23.94 -13.32 -11.65
N ILE A 215 -22.77 -13.78 -11.21
CA ILE A 215 -22.56 -14.54 -9.99
C ILE A 215 -23.15 -13.81 -8.77
N LYS A 216 -22.86 -12.52 -8.62
CA LYS A 216 -23.40 -11.71 -7.51
C LYS A 216 -24.92 -11.64 -7.54
N LYS A 217 -25.52 -11.53 -8.74
CA LYS A 217 -26.98 -11.53 -8.91
C LYS A 217 -27.57 -12.90 -8.55
N LEU A 218 -27.00 -13.99 -9.05
CA LEU A 218 -27.43 -15.36 -8.74
C LEU A 218 -27.35 -15.67 -7.24
N ASN A 219 -26.28 -15.21 -6.58
CA ASN A 219 -26.15 -15.34 -5.14
C ASN A 219 -27.21 -14.51 -4.39
N ALA A 220 -27.51 -13.29 -4.85
CA ALA A 220 -28.60 -12.47 -4.31
C ALA A 220 -29.99 -13.10 -4.52
N GLU A 221 -30.18 -13.86 -5.60
CA GLU A 221 -31.38 -14.63 -5.92
C GLU A 221 -31.46 -15.97 -5.17
N GLY A 222 -30.45 -16.30 -4.35
CA GLY A 222 -30.44 -17.49 -3.49
C GLY A 222 -30.04 -18.78 -4.21
N VAL A 223 -29.46 -18.69 -5.40
CA VAL A 223 -28.87 -19.85 -6.08
C VAL A 223 -27.58 -20.22 -5.34
N VAL A 224 -27.52 -21.45 -4.79
CA VAL A 224 -26.40 -21.92 -3.95
C VAL A 224 -25.42 -22.84 -4.69
N LYS A 225 -25.77 -23.26 -5.91
CA LYS A 225 -24.94 -24.12 -6.75
C LYS A 225 -25.14 -23.78 -8.23
N GLY A 226 -24.04 -23.71 -8.98
CA GLY A 226 -24.10 -23.67 -10.45
C GLY A 226 -24.64 -24.98 -11.04
N GLU A 227 -25.16 -24.91 -12.26
CA GLU A 227 -25.54 -26.09 -13.03
C GLU A 227 -24.33 -26.97 -13.37
N THR A 228 -24.56 -28.26 -13.59
CA THR A 228 -23.52 -29.21 -14.00
C THR A 228 -22.95 -28.86 -15.37
N THR A 229 -21.70 -29.22 -15.66
CA THR A 229 -21.14 -29.02 -17.00
C THR A 229 -21.74 -29.95 -18.06
N TYR A 230 -22.64 -30.87 -17.66
CA TYR A 230 -23.23 -31.94 -18.48
C TYR A 230 -22.20 -32.96 -19.01
N PHE A 231 -20.97 -32.94 -18.48
CA PHE A 231 -19.91 -33.89 -18.77
C PHE A 231 -19.54 -34.65 -17.48
N PRO A 232 -20.02 -35.90 -17.30
CA PRO A 232 -19.86 -36.66 -16.06
C PRO A 232 -18.42 -36.87 -15.61
N GLU A 233 -17.49 -36.94 -16.56
CA GLU A 233 -16.06 -37.13 -16.30
C GLU A 233 -15.42 -35.89 -15.64
N ILE A 234 -15.92 -34.68 -15.95
CA ILE A 234 -15.35 -33.42 -15.46
C ILE A 234 -16.02 -32.99 -14.15
N ASP A 235 -17.32 -33.22 -14.02
CA ASP A 235 -18.11 -32.85 -12.83
C ASP A 235 -17.61 -33.53 -11.54
N GLY A 236 -16.97 -34.71 -11.65
CA GLY A 236 -16.35 -35.38 -10.50
C GLY A 236 -15.11 -34.67 -9.95
N HIS A 237 -14.42 -33.89 -10.79
CA HIS A 237 -13.19 -33.17 -10.45
C HIS A 237 -13.45 -31.70 -10.12
N PHE A 238 -14.56 -31.12 -10.57
CA PHE A 238 -14.98 -29.77 -10.23
C PHE A 238 -15.82 -29.77 -8.95
N ARG A 239 -15.20 -29.41 -7.82
CA ARG A 239 -15.91 -29.11 -6.58
C ARG A 239 -15.78 -27.63 -6.27
N TRP A 240 -16.90 -26.93 -6.20
CA TRP A 240 -16.98 -25.54 -5.76
C TRP A 240 -16.37 -25.40 -4.36
N MET A 241 -15.50 -24.41 -4.18
CA MET A 241 -14.96 -24.11 -2.86
C MET A 241 -16.10 -23.62 -1.96
N ARG A 242 -16.07 -23.94 -0.66
CA ARG A 242 -17.16 -23.62 0.24
C ARG A 242 -17.26 -22.10 0.41
N GLY A 243 -18.30 -21.49 -0.16
CA GLY A 243 -18.49 -20.03 -0.17
C GLY A 243 -18.23 -19.37 -1.52
N GLU A 244 -17.81 -20.14 -2.54
CA GLU A 244 -17.79 -19.68 -3.93
C GLU A 244 -19.06 -20.13 -4.63
N LEU A 245 -19.84 -19.12 -5.01
CA LEU A 245 -20.86 -19.14 -6.06
C LEU A 245 -20.33 -18.28 -7.19
#